data_AF-A0A382HU67-F1
#
_entry.id   AF-A0A382HU67-F1
#
_cell.length_a   1.000
_cell.length_b   1.000
_cell.length_c   1.000
_cell.angle_alpha   90.00
_cell.angle_beta   90.00
_cell.angle_gamma   90.00
#
_symmetry.space_group_name_H-M   'P 1'
#
loop_
_entity.id
_entity.type
_entity.pdbx_description
1 polymer ?
#
loop_
_entity_poly.entity_id
_entity_poly.type
_entity_poly.pdbx_seq_one_letter_code
_entity_poly.pdbx_strand_id
1 'polypeptide(L)' 'MNAEDLKSVGLKVTLPRLKILEVLEKSSNHHLSAEDIYRALMEQHEEVGVATIYRVLTQFEESGIVN' A
#
# COMPACT_ATOMS: atom_id res chain seq x y z
N MET A 1 7.57 -5.20 -5.99
CA MET A 1 8.31 -4.50 -4.93
C MET A 1 8.25 -5.35 -3.67
N ASN A 2 9.36 -5.45 -2.97
CA ASN A 2 9.51 -6.34 -1.82
C ASN A 2 9.89 -5.52 -0.56
N ALA A 3 10.07 -6.19 0.58
CA ALA A 3 10.40 -5.52 1.83
C ALA A 3 11.71 -4.69 1.77
N GLU A 4 12.58 -4.95 0.79
CA GLU A 4 13.82 -4.20 0.57
C GLU A 4 13.55 -2.81 -0.02
N ASP A 5 12.53 -2.66 -0.86
CA ASP A 5 12.14 -1.37 -1.46
C ASP A 5 11.64 -0.38 -0.39
N LEU A 6 10.91 -0.86 0.62
CA LEU A 6 10.51 -0.01 1.74
C LEU A 6 11.73 0.47 2.55
N LYS A 7 12.71 -0.40 2.76
CA LYS A 7 13.93 -0.04 3.50
C LYS A 7 14.80 0.94 2.73
N SER A 8 14.91 0.78 1.41
CA SER A 8 15.75 1.63 0.56
C SER A 8 15.26 3.09 0.55
N VAL A 9 13.95 3.30 0.73
CA VAL A 9 13.35 4.64 0.87
C VAL A 9 13.15 5.11 2.31
N GLY A 10 13.71 4.40 3.30
CA GLY A 10 13.66 4.78 4.72
C GLY A 10 12.34 4.50 5.43
N LEU A 11 11.41 3.76 4.80
CA LEU A 11 10.16 3.33 5.43
C LEU A 11 10.37 2.04 6.23
N LYS A 12 10.00 2.07 7.51
CA LYS A 12 9.95 0.86 8.35
C LYS A 12 9.06 -0.20 7.70
N VAL A 13 9.56 -1.43 7.60
CA VAL A 13 8.74 -2.56 7.14
C VAL A 13 7.65 -2.85 8.17
N THR A 14 6.39 -2.77 7.75
CA THR A 14 5.21 -3.07 8.57
C THR A 14 4.21 -3.85 7.73
N LEU A 15 3.38 -4.68 8.36
CA LEU A 15 2.39 -5.48 7.65
C LEU A 15 1.42 -4.64 6.79
N PRO A 16 0.84 -3.52 7.26
CA PRO A 16 -0.04 -2.70 6.43
C PRO A 16 0.64 -2.17 5.16
N ARG A 17 1.91 -1.73 5.25
CA ARG A 17 2.66 -1.25 4.07
C ARG A 17 2.88 -2.36 3.06
N LEU A 18 3.26 -3.56 3.51
CA LEU A 18 3.47 -4.71 2.63
C LEU A 18 2.17 -5.11 1.92
N LYS A 19 1.04 -5.12 2.63
CA LYS A 19 -0.25 -5.50 2.07
C LYS A 19 -0.77 -4.50 1.05
N ILE A 20 -0.62 -3.20 1.32
CA ILE A 20 -1.00 -2.16 0.37
C ILE A 20 -0.12 -2.23 -0.89
N LEU A 21 1.19 -2.44 -0.73
CA LEU A 21 2.12 -2.63 -1.84
C LEU A 21 1.76 -3.85 -2.70
N GLU A 22 1.43 -4.97 -2.06
CA GLU A 22 0.97 -6.20 -2.73
C GLU A 22 -0.31 -5.97 -3.55
N VAL A 23 -1.27 -5.20 -3.03
CA VAL A 23 -2.50 -4.84 -3.76
C VAL A 23 -2.18 -3.98 -4.99
N LEU A 24 -1.33 -2.96 -4.83
CA LEU A 24 -0.93 -2.07 -5.92
C LEU A 24 -0.24 -2.84 -7.05
N GLU A 25 0.60 -3.81 -6.73
CA GLU A 25 1.32 -4.63 -7.73
C GLU A 25 0.45 -5.65 -8.45
N LYS A 26 -0.50 -6.26 -7.75
CA LYS A 26 -1.38 -7.28 -8.31
C LYS A 26 -2.50 -6.69 -9.16
N SER A 27 -2.79 -5.41 -8.98
CA SER A 27 -3.85 -4.73 -9.71
C SER A 27 -3.49 -4.54 -11.18
N SER A 28 -4.38 -5.00 -12.07
CA SER A 28 -4.29 -4.68 -13.50
C SER A 28 -4.55 -3.21 -13.80
N ASN A 29 -5.27 -2.51 -12.90
CA ASN A 29 -5.46 -1.06 -12.95
C ASN A 29 -4.34 -0.36 -12.17
N HIS A 30 -3.56 0.47 -12.86
CA HIS A 30 -2.44 1.21 -12.26
C HIS A 30 -2.88 2.42 -11.43
N HIS A 31 -4.15 2.83 -11.51
CA HIS A 31 -4.70 3.92 -10.73
C HIS A 31 -5.82 3.42 -9.83
N LEU A 32 -5.47 3.06 -8.60
CA LEU A 32 -6.41 2.66 -7.57
C LEU A 32 -6.70 3.82 -6.63
N SER A 33 -7.98 4.00 -6.29
CA SER A 33 -8.37 4.84 -5.15
C SER A 33 -8.05 4.13 -3.82
N ALA A 34 -8.02 4.89 -2.72
CA ALA A 34 -7.88 4.31 -1.38
C ALA A 34 -9.05 3.35 -1.07
N GLU A 35 -10.26 3.65 -1.56
CA GLU A 35 -11.44 2.82 -1.43
C GLU A 35 -11.31 1.51 -2.22
N ASP A 36 -10.67 1.52 -3.39
CA ASP A 36 -10.36 0.30 -4.16
C ASP A 36 -9.40 -0.59 -3.39
N ILE A 37 -8.34 -0.01 -2.82
CA ILE A 37 -7.36 -0.72 -2.01
C ILE A 37 -8.03 -1.31 -0.77
N TYR A 38 -8.90 -0.53 -0.11
CA TYR A 38 -9.65 -1.01 1.05
C TYR A 38 -10.52 -2.23 0.70
N ARG A 39 -11.24 -2.18 -0.43
CA ARG A 39 -12.06 -3.31 -0.90
C ARG A 39 -11.21 -4.55 -1.19
N ALA A 40 -10.09 -4.37 -1.90
CA ALA A 40 -9.17 -5.48 -2.21
C ALA A 40 -8.59 -6.14 -0.94
N LEU A 41 -8.27 -5.35 0.08
CA LEU A 41 -7.79 -5.87 1.37
C LEU A 41 -8.89 -6.61 2.13
N MET A 42 -10.13 -6.11 2.11
CA MET A 42 -11.27 -6.81 2.71
C MET A 42 -11.52 -8.17 2.06
N GLU A 43 -11.42 -8.26 0.72
CA GLU A 43 -11.55 -9.53 -0.02
C GLU A 43 -10.46 -10.55 0.35
N GLN A 44 -9.31 -10.07 0.81
CA GLN A 44 -8.20 -10.89 1.31
C GLN A 44 -8.29 -11.17 2.83
N HIS A 45 -9.37 -10.76 3.50
CA HIS A 45 -9.54 -10.84 4.96
C HIS A 45 -8.46 -10.10 5.75
N GLU A 46 -7.90 -9.02 5.19
CA GLU A 46 -6.90 -8.17 5.84
C GLU A 46 -7.56 -7.00 6.57
N GLU A 47 -7.26 -6.84 7.86
CA GLU A 47 -7.82 -5.77 8.69
C GLU A 47 -6.99 -4.49 8.63
N VAL A 48 -7.07 -3.77 7.52
CA VAL A 48 -6.43 -2.45 7.38
C VAL A 48 -7.50 -1.38 7.22
N GLY A 49 -7.61 -0.50 8.21
CA GLY A 49 -8.57 0.61 8.18
C GLY A 49 -8.21 1.68 7.14
N VAL A 50 -9.24 2.33 6.59
CA VAL A 50 -9.12 3.38 5.55
C VAL A 50 -8.14 4.50 5.93
N ALA A 51 -8.17 4.98 7.17
CA ALA A 51 -7.22 6.01 7.63
C ALA A 51 -5.75 5.57 7.57
N THR A 52 -5.49 4.28 7.82
CA THR A 52 -4.15 3.70 7.68
C THR A 52 -3.75 3.62 6.21
N ILE A 53 -4.69 3.27 5.33
CA ILE A 53 -4.44 3.23 3.88
C ILE A 53 -4.02 4.60 3.38
N TYR A 54 -4.80 5.65 3.65
CA TYR A 54 -4.45 7.02 3.26
C TYR A 54 -3.06 7.44 3.76
N ARG A 55 -2.75 7.22 5.05
CA ARG A 55 -1.43 7.57 5.60
C ARG A 55 -0.30 6.82 4.91
N VAL A 56 -0.49 5.53 4.59
CA VAL A 56 0.51 4.74 3.87
C VAL A 56 0.68 5.24 2.44
N LEU A 57 -0.41 5.55 1.74
CA LEU A 57 -0.35 6.09 0.38
C LEU A 57 0.37 7.44 0.33
N THR A 58 0.07 8.36 1.27
CA THR A 58 0.80 9.63 1.40
C THR A 58 2.29 9.39 1.63
N GLN A 59 2.66 8.46 2.50
CA GLN A 59 4.08 8.13 2.73
C GLN A 59 4.74 7.49 1.51
N PHE A 60 4.01 6.68 0.76
CA PHE A 60 4.50 6.10 -0.49
C PHE A 60 4.74 7.18 -1.52
N GLU A 61 3.82 8.13 -1.68
CA GLU A 61 3.96 9.29 -2.57
C GLU A 61 5.16 10.16 -2.18
N GLU A 62 5.28 10.54 -0.90
CA GLU A 62 6.42 11.30 -0.37
C GLU A 62 7.78 10.61 -0.59
N SER A 63 7.77 9.27 -0.60
CA SER A 63 8.96 8.44 -0.83
C SER A 63 9.21 8.09 -2.32
N GLY A 64 8.32 8.52 -3.22
CA GLY A 64 8.40 8.24 -4.66
C GLY A 64 8.05 6.80 -5.07
N ILE A 65 7.38 6.03 -4.19
CA ILE A 65 6.89 4.67 -4.49
C ILE A 65 5.64 4.72 -5.41
N VAL A 66 4.77 5.72 -5.24
CA VAL A 66 3.55 5.94 -6.05
C VAL A 66 3.45 7.39 -6.51
N ASN A 67 2.55 7.67 -7.45
CA ASN A 67 2.30 8.99 -8.04
C ASN A 67 0.83 9.25 -8.41
#